data_AF-A0A2H0BDF8-F1
#
_entry.id   AF-A0A2H0BDF8-F1
#
_cell.length_a   1.000
_cell.length_b   1.000
_cell.length_c   1.000
_cell.angle_alpha   90.00
_cell.angle_beta   90.00
_cell.angle_gamma   90.00
#
_symmetry.space_group_name_H-M   'P 1'
#
loop_
_entity.id
_entity.type
_entity.pdbx_description
1 polymer ?
#
loop_
_entity_poly.entity_id
_entity_poly.type
_entity_poly.pdbx_seq_one_letter_code
_entity_poly.pdbx_strand_id
1 'polypeptide(L)'
;RNIGLEITLLSKSIVKSATTEQDNVSTSTAEGTFNLRVTAVGGDILLGTVASTTGAFVANHGNDVSATGPSFIIYQNGVDVTATLVPNASSTNFTIPTSGTTASGTSTQSTRLLAESASVDFPVSFLFQGREASSTLLDIGSYAIGLEQINWVSSSGLQASTFMADELDWRTTTVSMP
;
A
#
# COMPACT_ATOMS: atom_id res chain seq x y z
N ARG A 1 -26.80 -9.82 2.40
CA ARG A 1 -25.64 -10.20 1.55
C ARG A 1 -24.42 -9.54 2.15
N ASN A 2 -23.28 -10.22 2.18
CA ASN A 2 -22.04 -9.60 2.67
C ASN A 2 -21.48 -8.74 1.55
N ILE A 3 -21.25 -7.45 1.84
CA ILE A 3 -20.58 -6.52 0.93
C ILE A 3 -19.07 -6.68 1.14
N GLY A 4 -18.26 -6.67 0.08
CA GLY A 4 -16.81 -6.79 0.20
C GLY A 4 -16.05 -6.65 -1.10
N LEU A 5 -14.72 -6.59 -0.98
CA LEU A 5 -13.81 -6.62 -2.12
C LEU A 5 -13.36 -8.04 -2.41
N GLU A 6 -13.45 -8.44 -3.68
CA GLU A 6 -12.65 -9.51 -4.23
C GLU A 6 -11.38 -8.89 -4.84
N ILE A 7 -10.22 -9.34 -4.38
CA ILE A 7 -8.92 -8.75 -4.74
C ILE A 7 -8.05 -9.84 -5.35
N THR A 8 -7.55 -9.59 -6.55
CA THR A 8 -6.60 -10.46 -7.25
C THR A 8 -5.30 -9.73 -7.48
N LEU A 9 -4.18 -10.36 -7.11
CA LEU A 9 -2.85 -9.88 -7.46
C LEU A 9 -2.54 -10.27 -8.91
N LEU A 10 -2.37 -9.28 -9.79
CA LEU A 10 -2.05 -9.49 -11.21
C LEU A 10 -0.54 -9.64 -11.42
N SER A 11 0.25 -8.81 -10.74
CA SER A 11 1.71 -8.90 -10.70
C SER A 11 2.28 -8.06 -9.57
N LYS A 12 3.54 -8.33 -9.22
CA LYS A 12 4.32 -7.58 -8.23
C LYS A 12 5.77 -7.43 -8.67
N SER A 13 6.40 -6.33 -8.29
CA SER A 13 7.83 -6.09 -8.51
C SER A 13 8.41 -5.22 -7.41
N ILE A 14 9.72 -5.26 -7.23
CA ILE A 14 10.46 -4.31 -6.41
C ILE A 14 11.70 -3.86 -7.17
N VAL A 15 12.03 -2.57 -7.05
CA VAL A 15 13.24 -2.00 -7.65
C VAL A 15 13.98 -1.16 -6.61
N LYS A 16 15.30 -1.23 -6.64
CA LYS A 16 16.18 -0.32 -5.90
C LYS A 16 16.63 0.81 -6.83
N SER A 17 16.63 2.04 -6.34
CA SER A 17 17.17 3.16 -7.12
C SER A 17 18.68 3.03 -7.34
N ALA A 18 19.16 3.56 -8.47
CA ALA A 18 20.56 3.45 -8.88
C ALA A 18 21.51 4.29 -8.01
N THR A 19 20.98 5.20 -7.20
CA THR A 19 21.77 6.07 -6.34
C THR A 19 22.41 5.23 -5.23
N THR A 20 23.74 5.18 -5.23
CA THR A 20 24.50 4.50 -4.18
C THR A 20 24.46 5.34 -2.91
N GLU A 21 24.22 4.71 -1.75
CA GLU A 21 24.34 5.35 -0.44
C GLU A 21 25.78 5.87 -0.24
N GLN A 22 25.95 7.16 0.04
CA GLN A 22 27.27 7.75 0.24
C GLN A 22 27.20 8.81 1.35
N ASP A 23 27.92 8.57 2.45
CA ASP A 23 28.28 9.51 3.52
C ASP A 23 27.24 10.59 3.86
N ASN A 24 25.99 10.19 4.10
CA ASN A 24 24.88 11.06 4.50
C ASN A 24 24.41 12.08 3.45
N VAL A 25 24.85 11.95 2.18
CA VAL A 25 24.52 12.87 1.07
C VAL A 25 23.52 12.26 0.09
N SER A 26 23.57 10.93 -0.12
CA SER A 26 22.68 10.21 -1.03
C SER A 26 21.92 9.13 -0.28
N THR A 27 20.63 8.99 -0.59
CA THR A 27 19.73 7.96 -0.04
C THR A 27 19.14 7.15 -1.19
N SER A 28 19.42 5.86 -1.20
CA SER A 28 18.78 4.86 -2.02
C SER A 28 17.34 4.66 -1.57
N THR A 29 16.53 4.12 -2.48
CA THR A 29 15.10 3.88 -2.25
C THR A 29 14.76 2.51 -2.79
N ALA A 30 13.85 1.83 -2.12
CA ALA A 30 13.20 0.65 -2.64
C ALA A 30 11.74 1.01 -2.95
N GLU A 31 11.30 0.72 -4.17
CA GLU A 31 9.92 0.90 -4.61
C GLU A 31 9.33 -0.45 -5.00
N GLY A 32 8.30 -0.87 -4.26
CA GLY A 32 7.48 -2.03 -4.57
C GLY A 32 6.26 -1.57 -5.38
N THR A 33 5.92 -2.30 -6.44
CA THR A 33 4.71 -2.07 -7.24
C THR A 33 3.86 -3.33 -7.25
N PHE A 34 2.57 -3.17 -6.98
CA PHE A 34 1.54 -4.22 -7.02
C PHE A 34 0.48 -3.83 -8.04
N ASN A 35 0.29 -4.64 -9.06
CA ASN A 35 -0.83 -4.48 -9.98
C ASN A 35 -1.98 -5.34 -9.47
N LEU A 36 -3.09 -4.69 -9.14
CA LEU A 36 -4.23 -5.33 -8.51
C LEU A 36 -5.44 -5.26 -9.43
N ARG A 37 -6.27 -6.29 -9.37
CA ARG A 37 -7.67 -6.25 -9.80
C ARG A 37 -8.56 -6.26 -8.57
N VAL A 38 -9.46 -5.30 -8.50
CA VAL A 38 -10.41 -5.16 -7.39
C VAL A 38 -11.82 -5.19 -7.95
N THR A 39 -12.67 -6.06 -7.40
CA THR A 39 -14.08 -6.19 -7.77
C THR A 39 -14.98 -5.94 -6.56
N ALA A 40 -16.01 -5.13 -6.72
CA ALA A 40 -17.03 -4.95 -5.68
C ALA A 40 -18.03 -6.11 -5.68
N VAL A 41 -18.24 -6.74 -4.53
CA VAL A 41 -19.12 -7.90 -4.37
C VAL A 41 -20.19 -7.59 -3.33
N GLY A 42 -21.44 -7.93 -3.64
CA GLY A 42 -22.57 -7.86 -2.70
C GLY A 42 -23.12 -6.46 -2.44
N GLY A 43 -22.49 -5.41 -2.99
CA GLY A 43 -22.94 -4.02 -2.95
C GLY A 43 -21.89 -3.06 -3.49
N ASP A 44 -22.23 -1.77 -3.55
CA ASP A 44 -21.32 -0.71 -3.96
C ASP A 44 -20.23 -0.47 -2.90
N ILE A 45 -19.03 -0.13 -3.37
CA ILE A 45 -17.87 0.12 -2.53
C ILE A 45 -17.20 1.41 -2.93
N LEU A 46 -16.74 2.19 -1.94
CA LEU A 46 -15.92 3.36 -2.19
C LEU A 46 -14.47 3.05 -1.87
N LEU A 47 -13.60 3.32 -2.84
CA LEU A 47 -12.15 3.31 -2.69
C LEU A 47 -11.68 4.76 -2.48
N GLY A 48 -10.98 5.04 -1.38
CA GLY A 48 -10.44 6.40 -1.12
C GLY A 48 -9.23 6.72 -2.00
N THR A 49 -8.90 8.00 -2.19
CA THR A 49 -7.68 8.47 -2.88
C THR A 49 -6.47 8.52 -1.94
N VAL A 50 -5.28 8.70 -2.53
CA VAL A 50 -4.05 9.04 -1.80
C VAL A 50 -4.32 10.24 -0.88
N ALA A 51 -3.80 10.20 0.35
CA ALA A 51 -3.96 11.21 1.41
C ALA A 51 -5.36 11.32 2.09
N SER A 52 -6.26 10.36 1.90
CA SER A 52 -7.46 10.24 2.74
C SER A 52 -7.18 9.39 3.98
N THR A 53 -7.68 9.78 5.16
CA THR A 53 -7.73 8.90 6.35
C THR A 53 -8.66 7.70 6.17
N THR A 54 -9.47 7.70 5.10
CA THR A 54 -10.25 6.57 4.56
C THR A 54 -9.69 6.05 3.24
N GLY A 55 -8.42 6.35 2.94
CA GLY A 55 -7.73 5.95 1.72
C GLY A 55 -7.63 4.43 1.61
N ALA A 56 -7.73 3.91 0.38
CA ALA A 56 -7.68 2.47 0.14
C ALA A 56 -6.34 1.84 0.57
N PHE A 57 -5.27 2.63 0.53
CA PHE A 57 -3.94 2.23 0.95
C PHE A 57 -3.37 3.26 1.92
N VAL A 58 -2.84 2.76 3.03
CA VAL A 58 -2.27 3.59 4.09
C VAL A 58 -0.79 3.25 4.20
N ALA A 59 0.04 4.28 3.96
CA ALA A 59 1.49 4.16 4.04
C ALA A 59 1.92 3.83 5.48
N ASN A 60 3.05 3.15 5.59
CA ASN A 60 3.58 2.69 6.85
C ASN A 60 4.40 3.77 7.58
N HIS A 61 3.87 4.99 7.74
CA HIS A 61 4.61 6.04 8.46
C HIS A 61 3.75 7.10 9.16
N GLY A 62 4.08 7.35 10.42
CA GLY A 62 3.53 8.42 11.26
C GLY A 62 2.21 8.10 11.97
N ASN A 63 1.62 9.12 12.61
CA ASN A 63 0.33 9.07 13.32
C ASN A 63 -0.89 8.76 12.41
N ASP A 64 -0.66 8.48 11.13
CA ASP A 64 -1.67 8.09 10.14
C ASP A 64 -1.87 6.55 10.11
N VAL A 65 -1.82 5.92 11.29
CA VAL A 65 -2.27 4.54 11.42
C VAL A 65 -3.79 4.56 11.24
N SER A 66 -4.28 4.05 10.12
CA SER A 66 -5.71 3.72 10.00
C SER A 66 -6.08 2.87 11.21
N ALA A 67 -7.30 3.03 11.74
CA ALA A 67 -7.81 2.20 12.84
C ALA A 67 -7.67 0.68 12.58
N THR A 68 -7.40 0.28 11.32
CA THR A 68 -7.24 -1.08 10.84
C THR A 68 -5.78 -1.55 10.66
N GLY A 69 -4.78 -0.66 10.69
CA GLY A 69 -3.35 -1.00 10.51
C GLY A 69 -2.75 -0.56 9.15
N PRO A 70 -1.43 -0.75 8.92
CA PRO A 70 -0.75 -0.34 7.70
C PRO A 70 -1.09 -1.24 6.51
N SER A 71 -1.13 -0.68 5.30
CA SER A 71 -1.32 -1.48 4.08
C SER A 71 -0.06 -2.20 3.63
N PHE A 72 1.12 -1.68 3.99
CA PHE A 72 2.40 -2.20 3.55
C PHE A 72 3.31 -2.53 4.71
N ILE A 73 3.99 -3.67 4.62
CA ILE A 73 4.99 -4.12 5.59
C ILE A 73 6.34 -4.25 4.92
N ILE A 74 7.40 -3.89 5.64
CA ILE A 74 8.78 -4.06 5.18
C ILE A 74 9.33 -5.33 5.82
N TYR A 75 9.86 -6.22 4.98
CA TYR A 75 10.52 -7.45 5.42
C TYR A 75 12.02 -7.37 5.17
N GLN A 76 12.82 -7.60 6.20
CA GLN A 76 14.27 -7.73 6.09
C GLN A 76 14.67 -9.18 6.36
N ASN A 77 15.38 -9.80 5.42
CA ASN A 77 15.82 -11.19 5.50
C ASN A 77 14.66 -12.17 5.81
N GLY A 78 13.46 -11.85 5.34
CA GLY A 78 12.24 -12.64 5.54
C GLY A 78 11.42 -12.29 6.79
N VAL A 79 11.94 -11.46 7.70
CA VAL A 79 11.31 -11.08 8.97
C VAL A 79 10.62 -9.72 8.84
N ASP A 80 9.41 -9.57 9.39
CA ASP A 80 8.75 -8.26 9.49
C ASP A 80 9.57 -7.36 10.42
N VAL A 81 10.02 -6.22 9.89
CA VAL A 81 10.80 -5.24 10.63
C VAL A 81 10.05 -3.93 10.83
N THR A 82 8.78 -3.84 10.45
CA THR A 82 7.97 -2.61 10.49
C THR A 82 7.91 -1.96 11.88
N ALA A 83 7.85 -2.77 12.94
CA ALA A 83 7.78 -2.25 14.30
C ALA A 83 9.09 -1.61 14.78
N THR A 84 10.21 -1.99 14.19
CA THR A 84 11.56 -1.57 14.61
C THR A 84 12.23 -0.64 13.60
N LEU A 85 11.92 -0.80 12.32
CA LEU A 85 12.46 -0.06 11.21
C LEU A 85 11.48 1.06 10.87
N VAL A 86 11.92 2.29 11.17
CA VAL A 86 11.18 3.52 10.87
C VAL A 86 11.93 4.23 9.76
N PRO A 87 11.60 4.00 8.47
CA PRO A 87 12.27 4.67 7.36
C PRO A 87 12.29 6.19 7.56
N ASN A 88 13.27 6.91 7.03
CA ASN A 88 13.28 8.37 7.13
C ASN A 88 12.06 8.99 6.40
N ALA A 89 11.69 8.39 5.27
CA ALA A 89 10.45 8.67 4.59
C ALA A 89 9.94 7.41 3.88
N SER A 90 8.62 7.32 3.80
CA SER A 90 7.94 6.40 2.88
C SER A 90 6.78 7.11 2.20
N SER A 91 6.34 6.58 1.06
CA SER A 91 5.20 7.11 0.32
C SER A 91 4.45 6.00 -0.38
N THR A 92 3.12 6.13 -0.41
CA THR A 92 2.25 5.27 -1.21
C THR A 92 1.66 6.10 -2.35
N ASN A 93 1.70 5.56 -3.56
CA ASN A 93 1.07 6.16 -4.73
C ASN A 93 0.16 5.15 -5.41
N PHE A 94 -1.05 5.58 -5.77
CA PHE A 94 -1.97 4.79 -6.58
C PHE A 94 -2.92 5.69 -7.34
N THR A 95 -3.41 5.18 -8.46
CA THR A 95 -4.46 5.85 -9.24
C THR A 95 -5.51 4.83 -9.59
N ILE A 96 -6.74 5.03 -9.10
CA ILE A 96 -7.88 4.19 -9.47
C ILE A 96 -8.43 4.73 -10.82
N PRO A 97 -8.45 3.94 -11.90
CA PRO A 97 -9.01 4.31 -13.18
C PRO A 97 -10.43 4.88 -13.07
N THR A 98 -10.76 5.79 -13.98
CA THR A 98 -12.01 6.56 -14.02
C THR A 98 -13.24 5.76 -14.49
N SER A 99 -13.20 4.43 -14.48
CA SER A 99 -14.34 3.58 -14.88
C SER A 99 -15.49 3.60 -13.86
N GLY A 100 -15.32 4.25 -12.71
CA GLY A 100 -16.36 4.46 -11.69
C GLY A 100 -17.03 5.83 -11.79
N THR A 101 -18.29 5.91 -11.34
CA THR A 101 -19.01 7.19 -11.20
C THR A 101 -18.54 7.91 -9.93
N THR A 102 -18.55 9.24 -9.94
CA THR A 102 -18.38 10.02 -8.71
C THR A 102 -19.62 9.80 -7.83
N ALA A 103 -19.44 9.42 -6.57
CA ALA A 103 -20.55 9.32 -5.62
C ALA A 103 -21.26 10.68 -5.51
N SER A 104 -22.56 10.74 -5.80
CA SER A 104 -23.35 11.95 -5.65
C SER A 104 -23.50 12.31 -4.17
N GLY A 105 -23.21 13.56 -3.80
CA GLY A 105 -23.47 14.09 -2.45
C GLY A 105 -22.30 14.07 -1.47
N THR A 106 -21.11 13.62 -1.88
CA THR A 106 -19.88 13.79 -1.07
C THR A 106 -19.13 15.03 -1.53
N SER A 107 -18.92 16.00 -0.64
CA SER A 107 -18.14 17.23 -0.91
C SER A 107 -16.64 16.97 -1.13
N THR A 108 -16.18 15.74 -0.87
CA THR A 108 -14.81 15.30 -1.08
C THR A 108 -14.72 14.52 -2.39
N GLN A 109 -14.07 15.11 -3.41
CA GLN A 109 -13.67 14.47 -4.68
C GLN A 109 -12.66 13.29 -4.53
N SER A 110 -12.47 12.82 -3.30
CA SER A 110 -11.39 11.95 -2.83
C SER A 110 -11.82 10.49 -2.65
N THR A 111 -13.00 10.10 -3.12
CA THR A 111 -13.49 8.72 -3.08
C THR A 111 -14.05 8.33 -4.45
N ARG A 112 -13.78 7.10 -4.89
CA ARG A 112 -14.27 6.53 -6.15
C ARG A 112 -15.28 5.44 -5.83
N LEU A 113 -16.47 5.54 -6.41
CA LEU A 113 -17.49 4.50 -6.29
C LEU A 113 -17.22 3.40 -7.31
N LEU A 114 -17.11 2.17 -6.81
CA LEU A 114 -17.11 0.95 -7.58
C LEU A 114 -18.48 0.30 -7.38
N ALA A 115 -19.31 0.31 -8.41
CA ALA A 115 -20.64 -0.30 -8.37
C ALA A 115 -20.53 -1.82 -8.17
N GLU A 116 -21.57 -2.45 -7.59
CA GLU A 116 -21.61 -3.91 -7.44
C GLU A 116 -21.28 -4.62 -8.78
N SER A 117 -20.41 -5.63 -8.71
CA SER A 117 -19.87 -6.41 -9.85
C SER A 117 -18.95 -5.66 -10.80
N ALA A 118 -18.65 -4.38 -10.57
CA ALA A 118 -17.64 -3.67 -11.33
C ALA A 118 -16.23 -4.07 -10.87
N SER A 119 -15.31 -4.18 -11.83
CA SER A 119 -13.89 -4.44 -11.59
C SER A 119 -13.03 -3.28 -12.09
N VAL A 120 -11.92 -3.06 -11.40
CA VAL A 120 -10.91 -2.09 -11.80
C VAL A 120 -9.52 -2.65 -11.57
N ASP A 121 -8.65 -2.45 -12.56
CA ASP A 121 -7.23 -2.84 -12.48
C ASP A 121 -6.39 -1.58 -12.26
N PHE A 122 -5.53 -1.58 -11.25
CA PHE A 122 -4.65 -0.44 -11.01
C PHE A 122 -3.33 -0.81 -10.32
N PRO A 123 -2.26 -0.06 -10.63
CA PRO A 123 -1.02 -0.17 -9.90
C PRO A 123 -1.10 0.58 -8.57
N VAL A 124 -0.46 0.02 -7.56
CA VAL A 124 -0.12 0.68 -6.30
C VAL A 124 1.37 0.53 -6.09
N SER A 125 2.05 1.65 -5.82
CA SER A 125 3.44 1.62 -5.41
C SER A 125 3.63 2.09 -3.96
N PHE A 126 4.56 1.43 -3.28
CA PHE A 126 5.05 1.82 -1.96
C PHE A 126 6.56 1.98 -2.04
N LEU A 127 7.03 3.13 -1.59
CA LEU A 127 8.45 3.48 -1.58
C LEU A 127 8.90 3.69 -0.14
N PHE A 128 10.08 3.18 0.20
CA PHE A 128 10.78 3.53 1.44
C PHE A 128 12.25 3.85 1.16
N GLN A 129 12.84 4.67 2.04
CA GLN A 129 14.23 5.09 1.95
C GLN A 129 15.19 4.14 2.67
N GLY A 130 16.43 4.11 2.19
CA GLY A 130 17.57 3.39 2.75
C GLY A 130 18.12 3.88 4.08
N ARG A 131 17.38 4.75 4.77
CA ARG A 131 17.75 5.37 6.04
C ARG A 131 16.60 5.33 7.01
N GLU A 132 16.91 5.35 8.29
CA GLU A 132 15.93 5.58 9.35
C GLU A 132 15.71 7.08 9.59
N ALA A 133 14.65 7.43 10.32
CA ALA A 133 14.35 8.81 10.72
C ALA A 133 15.49 9.51 11.52
N SER A 134 16.36 8.73 12.16
CA SER A 134 17.59 9.22 12.82
C SER A 134 18.73 9.55 11.84
N SER A 135 18.50 9.40 10.53
CA SER A 135 19.49 9.50 9.44
C SER A 135 20.57 8.42 9.41
N THR A 136 20.47 7.40 10.27
CA THR A 136 21.26 6.18 10.18
C THR A 136 20.91 5.42 8.90
N LEU A 137 21.89 4.72 8.32
CA LEU A 137 21.62 3.78 7.24
C LEU A 137 20.81 2.59 7.78
N LEU A 138 19.92 2.05 6.95
CA LEU A 138 19.33 0.75 7.23
C LEU A 138 20.43 -0.32 7.31
N ASP A 139 20.18 -1.37 8.10
CA ASP A 139 21.07 -2.52 8.14
C ASP A 139 21.16 -3.19 6.77
N ILE A 140 22.37 -3.53 6.34
CA ILE A 140 22.59 -4.20 5.06
C ILE A 140 21.81 -5.52 5.05
N GLY A 141 20.97 -5.74 4.04
CA GLY A 141 20.14 -6.93 3.99
C GLY A 141 19.31 -7.08 2.73
N SER A 142 18.57 -8.19 2.66
CA SER A 142 17.58 -8.44 1.61
C SER A 142 16.22 -7.90 2.05
N TYR A 143 15.72 -6.89 1.33
CA TYR A 143 14.47 -6.23 1.65
C TYR A 143 13.37 -6.58 0.65
N ALA A 144 12.16 -6.84 1.16
CA ALA A 144 10.95 -7.01 0.39
C ALA A 144 9.81 -6.16 0.98
N ILE A 145 8.78 -5.94 0.17
CA ILE A 145 7.55 -5.23 0.58
C ILE A 145 6.39 -6.23 0.53
N GLY A 146 5.61 -6.31 1.59
CA GLY A 146 4.32 -7.02 1.62
C GLY A 146 3.16 -6.04 1.50
N LEU A 147 2.11 -6.45 0.80
CA LEU A 147 0.82 -5.78 0.82
C LEU A 147 -0.10 -6.58 1.74
N GLU A 148 -0.43 -6.04 2.91
CA GLU A 148 -1.15 -6.76 3.98
C GLU A 148 -2.62 -6.38 4.07
N GLN A 149 -2.98 -5.19 3.61
CA GLN A 149 -4.33 -4.68 3.78
C GLN A 149 -4.76 -3.71 2.68
N ILE A 150 -6.03 -3.81 2.28
CA ILE A 150 -6.72 -2.79 1.50
C ILE A 150 -7.95 -2.31 2.29
N ASN A 151 -8.04 -1.01 2.51
CA ASN A 151 -9.21 -0.37 3.11
C ASN A 151 -10.26 -0.05 2.05
N TRP A 152 -11.52 -0.10 2.44
CA TRP A 152 -12.65 0.26 1.59
C TRP A 152 -13.83 0.71 2.43
N VAL A 153 -14.75 1.45 1.83
CA VAL A 153 -15.95 1.94 2.52
C VAL A 153 -17.19 1.31 1.91
N SER A 154 -18.10 0.88 2.77
CA SER A 154 -19.45 0.44 2.39
C SER A 154 -20.51 1.21 3.16
N SER A 155 -21.77 0.82 3.00
CA SER A 155 -22.88 1.31 3.84
C SER A 155 -22.66 1.11 5.34
N SER A 156 -21.78 0.18 5.73
CA SER A 156 -21.45 -0.11 7.14
C SER A 156 -20.25 0.70 7.67
N GLY A 157 -19.66 1.58 6.85
CA GLY A 157 -18.50 2.39 7.20
C GLY A 157 -17.19 1.86 6.62
N LEU A 158 -16.07 2.29 7.21
CA LEU A 158 -14.72 1.86 6.84
C LEU A 158 -14.53 0.37 7.19
N GLN A 159 -14.01 -0.39 6.25
CA GLN A 159 -13.73 -1.82 6.33
C GLN A 159 -12.31 -2.09 5.80
N ALA A 160 -11.77 -3.26 6.10
CA ALA A 160 -10.47 -3.71 5.64
C ALA A 160 -10.54 -5.15 5.14
N SER A 161 -9.82 -5.43 4.05
CA SER A 161 -9.52 -6.77 3.58
C SER A 161 -8.08 -7.12 3.95
N THR A 162 -7.90 -8.18 4.75
CA THR A 162 -6.60 -8.56 5.35
C THR A 162 -6.19 -10.01 5.06
N PHE A 163 -6.89 -10.70 4.15
CA PHE A 163 -6.59 -12.11 3.84
C PHE A 163 -5.19 -12.33 3.24
N MET A 164 -4.58 -11.27 2.72
CA MET A 164 -3.22 -11.21 2.18
C MET A 164 -2.15 -11.10 3.27
N ALA A 165 -2.54 -10.87 4.52
CA ALA A 165 -1.59 -10.66 5.60
C ALA A 165 -0.73 -11.91 5.85
N ASP A 166 0.57 -11.70 6.01
CA ASP A 166 1.61 -12.74 6.20
C ASP A 166 1.78 -13.74 5.04
N GLU A 167 1.06 -13.56 3.93
CA GLU A 167 1.12 -14.45 2.78
C GLU A 167 2.29 -14.11 1.85
N LEU A 168 3.16 -15.09 1.58
CA LEU A 168 4.33 -14.91 0.71
C LEU A 168 3.95 -14.52 -0.73
N ASP A 169 2.78 -14.93 -1.19
CA ASP A 169 2.25 -14.56 -2.50
C ASP A 169 1.93 -13.06 -2.61
N TRP A 170 1.78 -12.36 -1.49
CA TRP A 170 1.56 -10.92 -1.42
C TRP A 170 2.82 -10.12 -1.06
N ARG A 171 3.98 -10.80 -1.00
CA ARG A 171 5.30 -10.20 -0.79
C ARG A 171 6.11 -10.13 -2.08
N THR A 172 6.75 -9.00 -2.36
CA THR A 172 7.66 -8.87 -3.51
C THR A 172 8.84 -9.85 -3.41
N THR A 173 9.60 -10.00 -4.49
CA THR A 173 10.98 -10.49 -4.39
C THR A 173 11.84 -9.54 -3.54
N THR A 174 13.11 -9.85 -3.35
CA THR A 174 14.01 -9.02 -2.53
C THR A 174 14.92 -8.12 -3.38
N VAL A 175 15.34 -7.00 -2.80
CA VAL A 175 16.45 -6.16 -3.24
C VAL A 175 17.47 -5.99 -2.13
N SER A 176 18.74 -5.78 -2.46
CA SER A 176 19.78 -5.52 -1.46
C SER A 176 19.83 -4.03 -1.10
N MET A 177 19.46 -3.69 0.12
CA MET A 177 19.61 -2.35 0.72
C MET A 177 20.81 -2.37 1.69
N PRO A 178 21.41 -1.22 2.07
CA PRO A 178 20.80 0.00 2.57
C PRO A 178 20.28 0.87 1.43
#